data_AF-A0A958LD93-F1
#
_entry.id   AF-A0A958LD93-F1
#
_cell.length_a   1.000
_cell.length_b   1.000
_cell.length_c   1.000
_cell.angle_alpha   90.00
_cell.angle_beta   90.00
_cell.angle_gamma   90.00
#
_symmetry.space_group_name_H-M   'P 1'
#
loop_
_entity.id
_entity.type
_entity.pdbx_description
1 polymer ?
#
loop_
_entity_poly.entity_id
_entity_poly.type
_entity_poly.pdbx_seq_one_letter_code
_entity_poly.pdbx_strand_id
1 'polypeptide(L)' 'MKIAIVINDFTREKGKYTSMRLAVAASNRGHAVWVFGAGDFHYGDDGKIYARARRATRSNHKSSIVYLDDLRGGDHVEE' A
#
# COMPACT_ATOMS: atom_id res chain seq x y z
N MET A 1 -1.49 13.06 6.48
CA MET A 1 -2.71 12.23 6.65
C MET A 1 -2.32 10.76 6.53
N LYS A 2 -3.12 9.85 7.12
CA LYS A 2 -3.03 8.42 6.87
C LYS A 2 -3.96 8.05 5.72
N ILE A 3 -3.47 7.34 4.70
CA ILE A 3 -4.24 6.98 3.50
C ILE A 3 -4.06 5.49 3.23
N ALA A 4 -5.16 4.75 3.16
CA ALA A 4 -5.19 3.37 2.72
C ALA A 4 -5.64 3.31 1.25
N ILE A 5 -4.89 2.60 0.42
CA ILE A 5 -5.26 2.28 -0.96
C ILE A 5 -5.53 0.79 -1.03
N VAL A 6 -6.81 0.45 -1.19
CA VAL A 6 -7.26 -0.93 -1.36
C VAL A 6 -7.27 -1.26 -2.84
N ILE A 7 -6.66 -2.40 -3.18
CA ILE A 7 -6.60 -2.92 -4.55
C ILE A 7 -7.18 -4.34 -4.58
N ASN A 8 -7.47 -4.85 -5.77
CA ASN A 8 -8.08 -6.18 -5.86
C ASN A 8 -7.12 -7.30 -5.42
N ASP A 9 -5.92 -7.32 -6.00
CA ASP A 9 -4.91 -8.34 -5.74
C ASP A 9 -3.51 -7.71 -5.87
N PHE A 10 -2.77 -7.71 -4.75
CA PHE A 10 -1.44 -7.12 -4.69
C PHE A 10 -0.43 -7.83 -5.60
N THR A 11 -0.56 -9.14 -5.78
CA THR A 11 0.37 -9.93 -6.60
C THR A 11 0.28 -9.60 -8.08
N ARG A 12 -0.91 -9.17 -8.54
CA ARG A 12 -1.19 -8.80 -9.94
C ARG A 12 -1.09 -7.30 -10.22
N GLU A 13 -0.83 -6.51 -9.20
CA GLU A 13 -0.70 -5.05 -9.30
C GLU A 13 0.47 -4.66 -10.21
N LYS A 14 0.31 -3.57 -10.95
CA LYS A 14 1.33 -3.05 -11.88
C LYS A 14 1.52 -1.57 -11.63
N GLY A 15 2.78 -1.12 -11.63
CA GLY A 15 3.11 0.30 -11.44
C GLY A 15 2.41 1.25 -12.42
N LYS A 16 1.97 0.78 -13.58
CA LYS A 16 1.23 1.60 -14.55
C LYS A 16 -0.23 1.87 -14.17
N TYR A 17 -0.81 1.13 -13.23
CA TYR A 17 -2.18 1.35 -12.79
C TYR A 17 -2.29 2.61 -11.93
N THR A 18 -3.49 3.20 -11.95
CA THR A 18 -3.76 4.48 -11.29
C THR A 18 -3.57 4.40 -9.77
N SER A 19 -3.84 3.25 -9.16
CA SER A 19 -3.62 2.98 -7.73
C SER A 19 -2.18 3.33 -7.32
N MET A 20 -1.19 2.85 -8.06
CA MET A 20 0.23 3.06 -7.74
C MET A 20 0.67 4.50 -8.05
N ARG A 21 0.13 5.13 -9.09
CA ARG A 21 0.39 6.56 -9.37
C ARG A 21 -0.15 7.45 -8.26
N LEU A 22 -1.35 7.16 -7.77
CA LEU A 22 -1.96 7.87 -6.65
C LEU A 22 -1.16 7.66 -5.36
N ALA A 23 -0.73 6.43 -5.10
CA ALA A 23 0.10 6.09 -3.93
C ALA A 23 1.41 6.90 -3.91
N VAL A 24 2.11 6.98 -5.05
CA VAL A 24 3.31 7.80 -5.20
C VAL A 24 3.01 9.29 -4.99
N ALA A 25 1.96 9.81 -5.64
CA ALA A 25 1.60 11.22 -5.51
C ALA A 25 1.28 11.60 -4.05
N ALA A 26 0.55 10.75 -3.33
CA ALA A 26 0.24 10.95 -1.92
C ALA A 26 1.50 10.83 -1.03
N SER A 27 2.33 9.81 -1.26
CA SER A 27 3.56 9.59 -0.51
C SER A 27 4.56 10.74 -0.69
N ASN A 28 4.73 11.23 -1.93
CA ASN A 28 5.60 12.37 -2.24
C ASN A 28 5.09 13.70 -1.66
N ARG A 29 3.82 13.77 -1.24
CA ARG A 29 3.24 14.90 -0.49
C ARG A 29 3.35 14.73 1.02
N GLY A 30 4.13 13.76 1.50
CA GLY A 30 4.36 13.51 2.92
C GLY A 30 3.19 12.81 3.62
N HIS A 31 2.28 12.17 2.89
CA HIS A 31 1.25 11.35 3.50
C HIS A 31 1.79 9.96 3.84
N ALA A 32 1.31 9.38 4.94
CA ALA A 32 1.57 7.98 5.25
C ALA A 32 0.59 7.13 4.43
N VAL A 33 1.12 6.31 3.52
CA VAL A 33 0.34 5.55 2.54
C VAL A 33 0.53 4.07 2.79
N TRP A 34 -0.58 3.36 2.93
CA TRP A 34 -0.62 1.90 3.04
C TRP A 34 -1.33 1.32 1.83
N VAL A 35 -0.83 0.19 1.34
CA VAL A 35 -1.39 -0.53 0.19
C VAL A 35 -1.65 -1.98 0.59
N PHE A 36 -2.84 -2.47 0.29
CA PHE A 36 -3.21 -3.87 0.54
C PHE A 36 -4.32 -4.34 -0.40
N GLY A 37 -4.37 -5.66 -0.59
CA GLY A 37 -5.39 -6.33 -1.38
C GLY A 37 -6.69 -6.50 -0.61
N ALA A 38 -7.79 -6.70 -1.32
CA ALA A 38 -9.07 -7.05 -0.70
C ALA A 38 -9.01 -8.36 0.10
N GLY A 39 -8.13 -9.29 -0.29
CA GLY A 39 -7.87 -10.53 0.45
C GLY A 39 -7.03 -10.36 1.71
N ASP A 40 -6.47 -9.17 1.96
CA ASP A 40 -5.65 -8.90 3.15
C ASP A 40 -6.52 -8.48 4.37
N PHE A 41 -7.84 -8.35 4.22
CA PHE A 41 -8.76 -8.07 5.33
C PHE A 41 -8.99 -9.30 6.22
N HIS A 42 -9.10 -9.08 7.53
CA HIS A 42 -9.54 -10.09 8.49
C HIS A 42 -10.53 -9.49 9.49
N TYR A 43 -11.47 -10.33 9.91
CA TYR A 43 -12.41 -10.01 10.99
C TYR A 43 -11.86 -10.57 12.29
N GLY A 44 -11.59 -9.69 13.25
CA GLY A 44 -11.09 -10.05 14.57
C GLY A 44 -12.17 -10.68 15.45
N ASP A 45 -11.73 -11.39 16.50
CA ASP A 45 -12.59 -11.92 17.55
C ASP A 45 -13.22 -10.81 18.42
N ASP A 46 -12.60 -9.63 18.44
CA ASP A 46 -13.11 -8.40 19.05
C ASP A 46 -14.18 -7.67 18.21
N GLY A 47 -14.56 -8.24 17.07
CA GLY A 47 -15.58 -7.72 16.18
C GLY A 47 -15.13 -6.59 15.24
N LYS A 48 -13.82 -6.28 15.19
CA LYS A 48 -13.25 -5.25 14.31
C LYS A 48 -12.73 -5.83 13.00
N ILE A 49 -12.60 -4.95 12.01
CA ILE A 49 -11.96 -5.27 10.72
C ILE A 49 -10.54 -4.74 10.75
N TYR A 50 -9.62 -5.60 10.38
CA TYR A 50 -8.19 -5.33 10.28
C TYR A 50 -7.70 -5.64 8.87
N ALA A 51 -6.53 -5.14 8.49
CA ALA A 51 -5.94 -5.43 7.19
C ALA A 51 -4.42 -5.58 7.30
N ARG A 52 -3.86 -6.58 6.61
CA ARG A 52 -2.41 -6.72 6.48
C ARG A 52 -1.88 -5.76 5.42
N ALA A 53 -1.43 -4.61 5.87
CA ALA A 53 -0.96 -3.54 5.00
C ALA A 53 0.53 -3.60 4.67
N ARG A 54 0.90 -3.02 3.53
CA ARG A 54 2.30 -2.78 3.12
C ARG A 54 2.54 -1.29 3.01
N ARG A 55 3.71 -0.84 3.44
CA ARG A 55 4.13 0.56 3.33
C ARG A 55 5.51 0.61 2.68
N ALA A 56 5.68 1.55 1.75
CA ALA A 56 6.96 1.79 1.10
C ALA A 56 7.99 2.22 2.16
N THR A 57 9.18 1.65 2.11
CA THR A 57 10.26 1.94 3.07
C THR A 57 10.87 3.31 2.80
N ARG A 58 10.83 3.76 1.55
CA ARG A 58 11.40 5.04 1.11
C ARG A 58 10.31 6.04 0.76
N SER A 59 10.67 7.33 0.84
CA SER A 59 9.85 8.43 0.33
C SER A 59 10.41 8.95 -1.00
N ASN A 60 9.67 9.82 -1.68
CA ASN A 60 10.11 10.52 -2.89
C ASN A 60 10.44 9.58 -4.07
N HIS A 61 9.59 8.59 -4.28
CA HIS A 61 9.72 7.67 -5.42
C HIS A 61 9.52 8.41 -6.74
N LYS A 62 10.49 8.26 -7.66
CA LYS A 62 10.45 8.89 -9.00
C LYS A 62 9.48 8.21 -9.96
N SER A 63 9.07 6.98 -9.68
CA SER A 63 8.18 6.19 -10.52
C SER A 63 7.33 5.24 -9.68
N SER A 64 6.10 5.00 -10.12
CA SER A 64 5.17 4.03 -9.53
C SER A 64 5.60 2.58 -9.72
N ILE A 65 6.51 2.29 -10.65
CA ILE A 65 7.13 0.97 -10.77
C ILE A 65 8.09 0.74 -9.60
N VAL A 66 9.01 1.69 -9.38
CA VAL A 66 9.98 1.61 -8.27
C VAL A 66 9.27 1.60 -6.91
N TYR A 67 8.19 2.36 -6.77
CA TYR A 67 7.35 2.34 -5.56
C TYR A 67 6.72 0.96 -5.31
N LEU A 68 6.19 0.31 -6.36
CA LEU A 68 5.61 -1.03 -6.23
C LEU A 68 6.69 -2.07 -5.89
N ASP A 69 7.90 -1.94 -6.43
CA ASP A 69 9.01 -2.83 -6.09
C ASP A 69 9.47 -2.62 -4.64
N ASP A 70 9.49 -1.38 -4.14
CA ASP A 70 9.74 -1.09 -2.72
C ASP A 70 8.66 -1.72 -1.82
N LEU A 71 7.38 -1.63 -2.21
CA LEU A 71 6.29 -2.30 -1.48
C LEU A 71 6.42 -3.83 -1.46
N ARG A 72 7.08 -4.44 -2.46
CA ARG A 72 7.32 -5.88 -2.53
C ARG A 72 8.56 -6.31 -1.73
N GLY A 73 9.55 -5.42 -1.61
CA GLY A 73 10.78 -5.66 -0.87
C GLY A 73 10.74 -5.21 0.60
N GLY A 74 9.74 -4.44 1.01
CA GLY A 74 9.59 -3.94 2.38
C GLY A 74 8.98 -4.96 3.35
N ASP A 75 9.46 -4.95 4.60
CA ASP A 75 8.86 -5.71 5.69
C ASP A 75 7.39 -5.34 5.90
N HIS A 76 6.57 -6.36 6.15
CA HIS A 76 5.15 -6.19 6.42
C HIS A 76 4.95 -5.44 7.75
N VAL A 77 4.26 -4.30 7.70
CA VAL A 77 3.90 -3.55 8.92
C VAL A 77 2.45 -3.87 9.25
N GLU A 78 2.24 -4.62 10.33
CA GLU A 78 0.91 -4.77 10.95
C GLU A 78 0.65 -3.53 11.85
N GLU A 79 -0.35 -2.73 11.50
CA GLU A 79 -0.88 -1.60 12.32
C GLU A 79 -2.38 -1.78 12.53
#